data_AF-A0A090CII9-F1
#
_entry.id   AF-A0A090CII9-F1
#
_cell.length_a   1.000
_cell.length_b   1.000
_cell.length_c   1.000
_cell.angle_alpha   90.00
_cell.angle_beta   90.00
_cell.angle_gamma   90.00
#
_symmetry.space_group_name_H-M   'P 1'
#
loop_
_entity.id
_entity.type
_entity.pdbx_description
1 polymer ?
#
loop_
_entity_poly.entity_id
_entity_poly.type
_entity_poly.pdbx_seq_one_letter_code
_entity_poly.pdbx_strand_id
1 'polypeptide(L)'
;MSRVPIRNLFLFSTALLIRPCQAFSLSEWLSKDPYEDGGTVQEQIQCYALPYGAIGMASHILTYFTAYMLSRGRNPILVWKRLKHRRFNLSVAAIGFVITLVLTSLTVARCRRTWPFILVAVWKLVLSVTLTGMTIQAALETHDEPKKEKQPKVVEEEQGYFAYGDGGYGYDYPESTYQRTPTDDRPGPRTSAADVHLGHYYPLKVPMGTGSRVRLTQREDDGDDDEWHGYHLPGLKGRYHRVWYWVPLYVLGVVVGFVGIMNIVSKHIMGNQQLRIITGVFGGVVLLMVLVAIVLSWLMMSGSGGCVGIVGVGCLAATGVAVFMLSVLFAFYTDWVLAALAEDLVGTPSRDNAVFYWAYFAAKRLPMVSF
;
A
#
# COMPACT_ATOMS: atom_id res chain seq x y z
N MET A 1 22.49 18.28 -19.31
CA MET A 1 21.20 18.20 -18.59
C MET A 1 21.17 19.26 -17.50
N SER A 2 20.47 20.36 -17.74
CA SER A 2 20.36 21.52 -16.85
C SER A 2 19.37 21.24 -15.71
N ARG A 3 19.84 21.38 -14.46
CA ARG A 3 19.00 21.26 -13.26
C ARG A 3 18.12 22.51 -13.15
N VAL A 4 16.86 22.41 -13.56
CA VAL A 4 15.87 23.47 -13.30
C VAL A 4 15.56 23.48 -11.78
N PRO A 5 15.71 24.61 -11.09
CA PRO A 5 15.51 24.68 -9.64
C PRO A 5 14.02 24.52 -9.29
N ILE A 6 13.69 23.44 -8.58
CA ILE A 6 12.35 23.04 -8.09
C ILE A 6 11.66 24.13 -7.24
N ARG A 7 12.38 25.15 -6.76
CA ARG A 7 11.80 26.23 -5.93
C ARG A 7 10.78 27.11 -6.65
N ASN A 8 10.82 27.20 -7.98
CA ASN A 8 9.91 28.10 -8.72
C ASN A 8 8.54 27.46 -9.05
N LEU A 9 8.40 26.13 -8.97
CA LEU A 9 7.14 25.46 -9.30
C LEU A 9 6.07 25.63 -8.19
N PHE A 10 6.49 25.78 -6.93
CA PHE A 10 5.57 25.99 -5.81
C PHE A 10 5.02 27.42 -5.73
N LEU A 11 5.81 28.42 -6.15
CA LEU A 11 5.40 29.84 -6.05
C LEU A 11 4.34 30.25 -7.08
N PHE A 12 4.28 29.59 -8.24
CA PHE A 12 3.22 29.83 -9.21
C PHE A 12 1.85 29.27 -8.80
N SER A 13 1.82 28.28 -7.90
CA SER A 13 0.55 27.72 -7.39
C SER A 13 -0.10 28.58 -6.31
N THR A 14 0.68 29.34 -5.54
CA THR A 14 0.17 30.20 -4.46
C THR A 14 -0.42 31.52 -4.95
N ALA A 15 0.04 32.08 -6.08
CA ALA A 15 -0.40 33.38 -6.56
C ALA A 15 -1.79 33.37 -7.24
N LEU A 16 -2.26 32.21 -7.71
CA LEU A 16 -3.58 32.05 -8.35
C LEU A 16 -4.73 31.80 -7.36
N LEU A 17 -4.45 31.62 -6.06
CA LEU A 17 -5.46 31.29 -5.05
C LEU A 17 -5.94 32.48 -4.20
N ILE A 18 -5.35 33.67 -4.35
CA ILE A 18 -5.76 34.86 -3.60
C ILE A 18 -6.64 35.74 -4.49
N ARG A 19 -7.79 35.21 -4.93
CA ARG A 19 -8.92 36.09 -5.24
C ARG A 19 -9.55 36.51 -3.91
N PRO A 20 -10.03 37.76 -3.76
CA PRO A 20 -10.70 38.18 -2.53
C PRO A 20 -11.82 37.19 -2.24
N CYS A 21 -11.68 36.45 -1.14
CA CYS A 21 -12.70 35.54 -0.66
C CYS A 21 -13.97 36.36 -0.45
N GLN A 22 -14.91 36.30 -1.39
CA GLN A 22 -16.29 36.59 -1.06
C GLN A 22 -16.60 35.72 0.15
N ALA A 23 -17.03 36.34 1.24
CA ALA A 23 -17.25 35.65 2.51
C ALA A 23 -18.21 34.47 2.24
N PHE A 24 -17.67 33.26 2.26
CA PHE A 24 -18.43 32.06 1.99
C PHE A 24 -19.31 31.78 3.22
N SER A 25 -20.62 31.97 3.06
CA SER A 25 -21.61 31.70 4.11
C SER A 25 -21.94 30.21 4.14
N LEU A 26 -21.27 29.45 5.03
CA LEU A 26 -21.49 28.01 5.19
C LEU A 26 -22.96 27.70 5.55
N SER A 27 -23.59 28.55 6.37
CA SER A 27 -24.99 28.38 6.74
C SER A 27 -25.93 28.54 5.55
N GLU A 28 -25.70 29.55 4.70
CA GLU A 28 -26.50 29.77 3.49
C GLU A 28 -26.31 28.64 2.48
N TRP A 29 -25.07 28.17 2.30
CA TRP A 29 -24.79 27.02 1.45
C TRP A 29 -25.51 25.77 1.97
N LEU A 30 -25.50 25.51 3.29
CA LEU A 30 -26.21 24.37 3.89
C LEU A 30 -27.73 24.50 3.87
N SER A 31 -28.29 25.71 3.94
CA SER A 31 -29.74 25.95 3.97
C SER A 31 -30.37 25.94 2.59
N LYS A 32 -29.63 26.34 1.55
CA LYS A 32 -30.13 26.35 0.18
C LYS A 32 -30.21 24.91 -0.35
N ASP A 33 -31.41 24.33 -0.30
CA ASP A 33 -31.67 23.05 -0.94
C ASP A 33 -31.47 23.22 -2.46
N PRO A 34 -30.54 22.48 -3.09
CA PRO A 34 -30.21 22.71 -4.50
C PRO A 34 -31.32 22.28 -5.48
N TYR A 35 -32.39 21.64 -4.99
CA TYR A 35 -33.52 21.16 -5.80
C TYR A 35 -34.79 21.04 -4.92
N GLU A 36 -35.58 22.11 -4.79
CA GLU A 36 -36.80 22.07 -3.97
C GLU A 36 -37.94 21.25 -4.62
N ASP A 37 -38.02 21.21 -5.95
CA ASP A 37 -39.16 20.62 -6.69
C ASP A 37 -38.87 19.27 -7.38
N GLY A 38 -37.92 18.49 -6.84
CA GLY A 38 -37.56 17.21 -7.45
C GLY A 38 -36.87 17.37 -8.81
N GLY A 39 -36.04 18.41 -8.92
CA GLY A 39 -35.32 18.82 -10.12
C GLY A 39 -34.58 17.71 -10.86
N THR A 40 -34.09 18.06 -12.03
CA THR A 40 -33.34 17.18 -12.92
C THR A 40 -32.15 16.53 -12.20
N VAL A 41 -31.68 15.39 -12.70
CA VAL A 41 -30.58 14.65 -12.06
C VAL A 41 -29.29 15.48 -12.04
N GLN A 42 -29.12 16.32 -13.04
CA GLN A 42 -28.07 17.30 -13.21
C GLN A 42 -28.10 18.37 -12.09
N GLU A 43 -29.28 18.73 -11.60
CA GLU A 43 -29.45 19.61 -10.43
C GLU A 43 -29.20 18.84 -9.13
N GLN A 44 -29.66 17.58 -9.04
CA GLN A 44 -29.46 16.75 -7.85
C GLN A 44 -27.99 16.49 -7.54
N ILE A 45 -27.17 16.24 -8.56
CA ILE A 45 -25.73 16.01 -8.38
C ILE A 45 -24.98 17.24 -7.87
N GLN A 46 -25.56 18.44 -7.95
CA GLN A 46 -24.95 19.66 -7.37
C GLN A 46 -24.91 19.65 -5.84
N CYS A 47 -25.61 18.72 -5.17
CA CYS A 47 -25.41 18.50 -3.73
C CYS A 47 -24.08 17.79 -3.44
N TYR A 48 -23.52 17.07 -4.41
CA TYR A 48 -22.40 16.17 -4.23
C TYR A 48 -21.06 16.90 -4.45
N ALA A 49 -20.36 17.20 -3.36
CA ALA A 49 -19.14 18.01 -3.40
C ALA A 49 -17.84 17.20 -3.50
N LEU A 50 -17.89 15.87 -3.61
CA LEU A 50 -16.70 15.02 -3.64
C LEU A 50 -16.21 14.77 -5.08
N PRO A 51 -14.90 14.55 -5.31
CA PRO A 51 -14.36 14.25 -6.64
C PRO A 51 -15.02 13.05 -7.33
N TYR A 52 -15.36 13.23 -8.61
CA TYR A 52 -15.92 12.24 -9.53
C TYR A 52 -15.29 12.41 -10.93
N GLY A 53 -15.72 11.62 -11.92
CA GLY A 53 -15.18 11.64 -13.28
C GLY A 53 -13.71 11.27 -13.37
N ALA A 54 -13.02 11.80 -14.38
CA ALA A 54 -11.60 11.54 -14.60
C ALA A 54 -10.75 11.97 -13.38
N ILE A 55 -11.09 13.09 -12.73
CA ILE A 55 -10.40 13.56 -11.52
C ILE A 55 -10.63 12.59 -10.34
N GLY A 56 -11.87 12.12 -10.16
CA GLY A 56 -12.22 11.08 -9.18
C GLY A 56 -11.46 9.77 -9.42
N MET A 57 -11.39 9.32 -10.67
CA MET A 57 -10.66 8.11 -11.05
C MET A 57 -9.16 8.24 -10.74
N ALA A 58 -8.53 9.35 -11.13
CA ALA A 58 -7.13 9.63 -10.80
C ALA A 58 -6.92 9.67 -9.28
N SER A 59 -7.88 10.23 -8.54
CA SER A 59 -7.92 10.21 -7.09
C SER A 59 -7.92 8.76 -6.55
N HIS A 60 -8.72 7.86 -7.08
CA HIS A 60 -8.70 6.45 -6.66
C HIS A 60 -7.37 5.75 -7.00
N ILE A 61 -6.81 5.97 -8.19
CA ILE A 61 -5.49 5.40 -8.57
C ILE A 61 -4.42 5.83 -7.56
N LEU A 62 -4.32 7.12 -7.26
CA LEU A 62 -3.36 7.64 -6.28
C LEU A 62 -3.60 7.08 -4.87
N THR A 63 -4.86 6.81 -4.51
CA THR A 63 -5.22 6.21 -3.21
C THR A 63 -4.71 4.78 -3.11
N TYR A 64 -4.96 3.95 -4.13
CA TYR A 64 -4.47 2.58 -4.16
C TYR A 64 -2.94 2.52 -4.21
N PHE A 65 -2.32 3.41 -4.99
CA PHE A 65 -0.87 3.55 -5.02
C PHE A 65 -0.29 3.92 -3.65
N THR A 66 -0.91 4.87 -2.95
CA THR A 66 -0.49 5.27 -1.59
C THR A 66 -0.62 4.10 -0.62
N ALA A 67 -1.76 3.40 -0.62
CA ALA A 67 -1.97 2.22 0.23
C ALA A 67 -0.92 1.14 -0.03
N TYR A 68 -0.64 0.86 -1.31
CA TYR A 68 0.40 -0.09 -1.71
C TYR A 68 1.78 0.32 -1.19
N MET A 69 2.18 1.57 -1.39
CA MET A 69 3.47 2.09 -0.94
C MET A 69 3.64 2.04 0.58
N LEU A 70 2.60 2.43 1.32
CA LEU A 70 2.57 2.37 2.79
C LEU A 70 2.63 0.93 3.31
N SER A 71 1.93 -0.01 2.67
CA SER A 71 2.02 -1.45 3.01
C SER A 71 3.43 -2.03 2.81
N ARG A 72 4.25 -1.41 1.95
CA ARG A 72 5.66 -1.76 1.75
C ARG A 72 6.60 -0.99 2.69
N GLY A 73 6.09 -0.11 3.56
CA GLY A 73 6.87 0.76 4.43
C GLY A 73 7.70 1.81 3.66
N ARG A 74 7.24 2.20 2.47
CA ARG A 74 7.94 3.13 1.57
C ARG A 74 7.17 4.44 1.43
N ASN A 75 7.91 5.52 1.17
CA ASN A 75 7.35 6.84 0.95
C ASN A 75 6.59 6.88 -0.41
N PRO A 76 5.32 7.33 -0.46
CA PRO A 76 4.53 7.38 -1.69
C PRO A 76 5.09 8.33 -2.76
N ILE A 77 5.68 9.47 -2.37
CA ILE A 77 6.28 10.43 -3.31
C ILE A 77 7.69 9.99 -3.69
N LEU A 78 8.48 9.52 -2.72
CA LEU A 78 9.85 9.09 -2.91
C LEU A 78 9.95 7.57 -2.78
N VAL A 79 9.53 6.87 -3.83
CA VAL A 79 9.35 5.40 -3.87
C VAL A 79 10.56 4.60 -3.37
N TRP A 80 11.76 5.17 -3.43
CA TRP A 80 13.01 4.55 -2.99
C TRP A 80 13.36 4.78 -1.52
N LYS A 81 12.72 5.73 -0.83
CA LYS A 81 13.00 6.04 0.57
C LYS A 81 12.04 5.31 1.51
N ARG A 82 12.58 4.79 2.61
CA ARG A 82 11.80 4.25 3.73
C ARG A 82 11.24 5.41 4.57
N LEU A 83 10.08 5.18 5.19
CA LEU A 83 9.46 6.11 6.12
C LEU A 83 10.32 6.23 7.39
N LYS A 84 10.71 7.44 7.78
CA LYS A 84 11.57 7.69 8.94
C LYS A 84 10.85 8.35 10.11
N HIS A 85 9.84 9.16 9.85
CA HIS A 85 9.30 10.08 10.86
C HIS A 85 7.90 9.68 11.31
N ARG A 86 7.81 8.72 12.25
CA ARG A 86 6.56 8.21 12.80
C ARG A 86 5.57 9.29 13.23
N ARG A 87 6.01 10.26 14.03
CA ARG A 87 5.14 11.32 14.59
C ARG A 87 4.55 12.20 13.49
N PHE A 88 5.38 12.60 12.53
CA PHE A 88 4.93 13.42 11.40
C PHE A 88 3.90 12.67 10.55
N ASN A 89 4.18 11.40 10.23
CA ASN A 89 3.29 10.57 9.42
C ASN A 89 1.93 10.37 10.11
N LEU A 90 1.93 10.18 11.44
CA LEU A 90 0.72 10.09 12.24
C LEU A 90 -0.08 11.40 12.22
N SER A 91 0.58 12.54 12.45
CA SER A 91 -0.08 13.86 12.45
C SER A 91 -0.70 14.19 11.09
N VAL A 92 0.02 13.95 9.99
CA VAL A 92 -0.46 14.22 8.63
C VAL A 92 -1.66 13.32 8.28
N ALA A 93 -1.61 12.04 8.65
CA ALA A 93 -2.74 11.13 8.45
C ALA A 93 -3.98 11.55 9.26
N ALA A 94 -3.80 11.93 10.53
CA ALA A 94 -4.88 12.38 11.40
C ALA A 94 -5.52 13.69 10.89
N ILE A 95 -4.71 14.68 10.52
CA ILE A 95 -5.20 15.96 9.98
C ILE A 95 -5.97 15.72 8.68
N GLY A 96 -5.41 14.93 7.76
CA GLY A 96 -6.10 14.59 6.51
C GLY A 96 -7.42 13.90 6.75
N PHE A 97 -7.48 12.96 7.69
CA PHE A 97 -8.71 12.25 8.04
C PHE A 97 -9.77 13.16 8.65
N VAL A 98 -9.39 14.07 9.56
CA VAL A 98 -10.35 15.02 10.17
C VAL A 98 -10.96 15.92 9.10
N ILE A 99 -10.15 16.44 8.18
CA ILE A 99 -10.64 17.27 7.08
C ILE A 99 -11.56 16.47 6.16
N THR A 100 -11.17 15.26 5.73
CA THR A 100 -12.03 14.43 4.86
C THR A 100 -13.33 14.02 5.54
N LEU A 101 -13.31 13.73 6.84
CA LEU A 101 -14.50 13.42 7.64
C LEU A 101 -15.47 14.60 7.63
N VAL A 102 -15.01 15.80 7.99
CA VAL A 102 -15.85 17.01 8.02
C VAL A 102 -16.45 17.29 6.64
N LEU A 103 -15.64 17.27 5.58
CA LEU A 103 -16.10 17.56 4.22
C LEU A 103 -17.09 16.51 3.70
N THR A 104 -16.89 15.23 4.05
CA THR A 104 -17.83 14.17 3.69
C THR A 104 -19.14 14.30 4.47
N SER A 105 -19.08 14.63 5.76
CA SER A 105 -20.27 14.90 6.57
C SER A 105 -21.08 16.09 6.02
N LEU A 106 -20.42 17.17 5.59
CA LEU A 106 -21.08 18.30 4.93
C LEU A 106 -21.76 17.87 3.61
N THR A 107 -21.09 17.01 2.83
CA THR A 107 -21.69 16.45 1.60
C THR A 107 -22.92 15.61 1.92
N VAL A 108 -22.86 14.75 2.94
CA VAL A 108 -24.00 13.94 3.39
C VAL A 108 -25.16 14.82 3.86
N ALA A 109 -24.88 15.87 4.63
CA ALA A 109 -25.88 16.82 5.11
C ALA A 109 -26.57 17.57 3.95
N ARG A 110 -25.81 17.97 2.93
CA ARG A 110 -26.34 18.63 1.73
C ARG A 110 -27.15 17.69 0.84
N CYS A 111 -26.74 16.43 0.71
CA CYS A 111 -27.45 15.41 -0.05
C CYS A 111 -28.52 14.65 0.75
N ARG A 112 -29.01 15.19 1.87
CA ARG A 112 -29.97 14.50 2.78
C ARG A 112 -31.26 14.00 2.10
N ARG A 113 -31.69 14.65 1.00
CA ARG A 113 -32.90 14.29 0.25
C ARG A 113 -32.68 13.20 -0.81
N THR A 114 -31.42 12.84 -1.09
CA THR A 114 -31.06 11.87 -2.13
C THR A 114 -30.18 10.76 -1.57
N TRP A 115 -30.84 9.80 -0.91
CA TRP A 115 -30.18 8.67 -0.25
C TRP A 115 -29.12 7.93 -1.09
N PRO A 116 -29.28 7.74 -2.42
CA PRO A 116 -28.23 7.09 -3.21
C PRO A 116 -26.89 7.84 -3.19
N PHE A 117 -26.89 9.19 -3.25
CA PHE A 117 -25.66 9.98 -3.15
C PHE A 117 -25.06 9.93 -1.73
N ILE A 118 -25.91 9.84 -0.70
CA ILE A 118 -25.47 9.63 0.70
C ILE A 118 -24.69 8.33 0.80
N LEU A 119 -25.20 7.22 0.25
CA LEU A 119 -24.52 5.93 0.30
C LEU A 119 -23.14 5.97 -0.37
N VAL A 120 -23.04 6.65 -1.52
CA VAL A 120 -21.76 6.81 -2.22
C VAL A 120 -20.80 7.68 -1.42
N ALA A 121 -21.28 8.75 -0.77
CA ALA A 121 -20.47 9.57 0.13
C ALA A 121 -20.00 8.78 1.35
N VAL A 122 -20.87 7.98 1.98
CA VAL A 122 -20.54 7.11 3.11
C VAL A 122 -19.49 6.07 2.70
N TRP A 123 -19.60 5.45 1.53
CA TRP A 123 -18.57 4.55 1.04
C TRP A 123 -17.22 5.27 0.84
N LYS A 124 -17.20 6.48 0.28
CA LYS A 124 -15.96 7.27 0.16
C LYS A 124 -15.37 7.60 1.53
N LEU A 125 -16.20 7.85 2.54
CA LEU A 125 -15.76 8.00 3.92
C LEU A 125 -15.13 6.71 4.46
N VAL A 126 -15.79 5.56 4.27
CA VAL A 126 -15.25 4.25 4.69
C VAL A 126 -13.89 3.98 4.02
N LEU A 127 -13.75 4.28 2.73
CA LEU A 127 -12.47 4.19 2.02
C LEU A 127 -11.41 5.10 2.65
N SER A 128 -11.78 6.32 3.06
CA SER A 128 -10.89 7.24 3.78
C SER A 128 -10.49 6.72 5.15
N VAL A 129 -11.42 6.12 5.91
CA VAL A 129 -11.15 5.49 7.22
C VAL A 129 -10.17 4.34 7.04
N THR A 130 -10.43 3.43 6.10
CA THR A 130 -9.56 2.29 5.80
C THR A 130 -8.15 2.74 5.43
N LEU A 131 -8.00 3.72 4.53
CA LEU A 131 -6.67 4.24 4.16
C LEU A 131 -5.94 4.87 5.35
N THR A 132 -6.65 5.66 6.16
CA THR A 132 -6.08 6.29 7.35
C THR A 132 -5.63 5.23 8.35
N GLY A 133 -6.45 4.21 8.59
CA GLY A 133 -6.13 3.07 9.44
C GLY A 133 -4.87 2.34 8.99
N MET A 134 -4.77 2.02 7.70
CA MET A 134 -3.57 1.43 7.10
C MET A 134 -2.34 2.34 7.26
N THR A 135 -2.50 3.65 7.12
CA THR A 135 -1.41 4.64 7.26
C THR A 135 -0.91 4.72 8.70
N ILE A 136 -1.83 4.83 9.66
CA ILE A 136 -1.52 4.86 11.08
C ILE A 136 -0.80 3.58 11.47
N GLN A 137 -1.31 2.43 11.05
CA GLN A 137 -0.69 1.16 11.35
C GLN A 137 0.71 1.04 10.74
N ALA A 138 0.90 1.44 9.48
CA ALA A 138 2.23 1.47 8.86
C ALA A 138 3.20 2.40 9.63
N ALA A 139 2.73 3.55 10.11
CA ALA A 139 3.52 4.47 10.93
C ALA A 139 3.82 3.92 12.34
N LEU A 140 2.94 3.09 12.91
CA LEU A 140 3.20 2.42 14.19
C LEU A 140 4.24 1.29 14.04
N GLU A 141 4.30 0.66 12.86
CA GLU A 141 5.25 -0.41 12.55
C GLU A 141 6.64 0.09 12.16
N THR A 142 6.79 1.36 11.77
CA THR A 142 8.11 1.97 11.64
C THR A 142 8.70 2.13 13.03
N HIS A 143 9.46 1.12 13.46
CA HIS A 143 10.33 1.25 14.62
C HIS A 143 11.33 2.36 14.33
N ASP A 144 11.47 3.28 15.28
CA ASP A 144 12.61 4.20 15.27
C ASP A 144 13.84 3.31 15.28
N GLU A 145 14.60 3.26 14.18
CA GLU A 145 15.89 2.58 14.22
C GLU A 145 16.65 3.18 15.40
N PRO A 146 17.09 2.36 16.36
CA PRO A 146 17.84 2.87 17.50
C PRO A 146 18.95 3.70 16.87
N LYS A 147 19.00 5.00 17.19
CA LYS A 147 20.08 5.87 16.73
C LYS A 147 21.33 5.06 16.99
N LYS A 148 22.05 4.64 15.94
CA LYS A 148 23.33 3.94 16.10
C LYS A 148 24.09 4.80 17.07
N GLU A 149 24.15 4.33 18.32
CA GLU A 149 24.83 5.05 19.37
C GLU A 149 26.23 5.18 18.80
N LYS A 150 26.65 6.42 18.51
CA LYS A 150 27.95 6.65 17.89
C LYS A 150 28.89 5.89 18.79
N GLN A 151 29.39 4.75 18.33
CA GLN A 151 30.35 4.00 19.12
C GLN A 151 31.42 5.04 19.42
N PRO A 152 31.71 5.28 20.72
CA PRO A 152 32.71 6.27 21.07
C PRO A 152 33.90 5.94 20.19
N LYS A 153 34.34 6.90 19.38
CA LYS A 153 35.56 6.73 18.58
C LYS A 153 36.56 6.20 19.58
N VAL A 154 36.90 4.91 19.47
CA VAL A 154 37.99 4.36 20.22
C VAL A 154 39.13 5.19 19.70
N VAL A 155 39.58 6.13 20.54
CA VAL A 155 40.80 6.86 20.27
C VAL A 155 41.80 5.73 20.17
N GLU A 156 42.20 5.44 18.93
CA GLU A 156 43.29 4.54 18.63
C GLU A 156 44.48 5.19 19.30
N GLU A 157 44.66 4.86 20.58
CA GLU A 157 45.85 5.20 21.33
C GLU A 157 46.95 4.53 20.54
N GLU A 158 47.77 5.38 19.91
CA GLU A 158 48.90 5.04 19.07
C GLU A 158 49.89 4.23 19.91
N GLN A 159 49.58 2.95 20.16
CA GLN A 159 50.48 2.02 20.80
C GLN A 159 51.57 1.75 19.78
N GLY A 160 52.67 2.48 19.93
CA GLY A 160 53.87 2.39 19.13
C GLY A 160 54.21 0.94 18.82
N TYR A 161 54.21 0.63 17.52
CA TYR A 161 54.68 -0.63 16.96
C TYR A 161 56.12 -0.86 17.40
N PHE A 162 56.31 -1.65 18.46
CA PHE A 162 57.59 -2.31 18.68
C PHE A 162 57.72 -3.40 17.61
N ALA A 163 58.57 -3.15 16.62
CA ALA A 163 59.00 -4.14 15.65
C ALA A 163 59.65 -5.31 16.40
N TYR A 164 58.90 -6.41 16.59
CA TYR A 164 59.51 -7.68 16.96
C TYR A 164 60.16 -8.25 15.70
N GLY A 165 61.48 -8.42 15.81
CA GLY A 165 62.33 -8.90 14.74
C GLY A 165 61.91 -10.26 14.20
N ASP A 166 62.05 -10.35 12.89
CA ASP A 166 62.01 -11.52 12.04
C ASP A 166 62.72 -12.73 12.67
N GLY A 167 61.92 -13.67 13.16
CA GLY A 167 62.35 -14.95 13.69
C GLY A 167 61.57 -16.05 12.99
N GLY A 168 62.01 -16.38 11.77
CA GLY A 168 61.41 -17.41 10.95
C GLY A 168 61.34 -18.77 11.65
N TYR A 169 60.12 -19.24 11.88
CA TYR A 169 59.83 -20.65 12.06
C TYR A 169 58.84 -21.06 10.97
N GLY A 170 59.37 -21.75 9.97
CA GLY A 170 58.58 -22.41 8.95
C GLY A 170 57.75 -23.51 9.59
N TYR A 171 56.44 -23.37 9.54
CA TYR A 171 55.54 -24.49 9.75
C TYR A 171 55.21 -25.07 8.38
N ASP A 172 55.76 -26.26 8.12
CA ASP A 172 55.32 -27.12 7.02
C ASP A 172 53.84 -27.47 7.24
N TYR A 173 52.99 -26.95 6.37
CA TYR A 173 51.61 -27.44 6.25
C TYR A 173 51.65 -28.79 5.53
N PRO A 174 51.11 -29.87 6.12
CA PRO A 174 50.96 -31.11 5.39
C PRO A 174 49.89 -30.94 4.31
N GLU A 175 50.32 -31.20 3.08
CA GLU A 175 49.52 -31.27 1.87
C GLU A 175 48.40 -32.32 2.05
N SER A 176 47.18 -31.86 2.31
CA SER A 176 46.01 -32.75 2.40
C SER A 176 45.59 -33.16 1.00
N THR A 177 46.02 -34.34 0.60
CA THR A 177 45.60 -35.05 -0.61
C THR A 177 44.09 -35.22 -0.63
N TYR A 178 43.41 -34.46 -1.48
CA TYR A 178 41.98 -34.61 -1.74
C TYR A 178 41.76 -35.86 -2.59
N GLN A 179 41.54 -37.01 -1.95
CA GLN A 179 41.13 -38.23 -2.64
C GLN A 179 39.71 -38.07 -3.19
N ARG A 180 39.62 -38.00 -4.52
CA ARG A 180 38.39 -38.02 -5.30
C ARG A 180 37.77 -39.43 -5.19
N THR A 181 36.66 -39.57 -4.46
CA THR A 181 35.88 -40.82 -4.43
C THR A 181 35.25 -41.11 -5.81
N PRO A 182 35.29 -42.36 -6.30
CA PRO A 182 34.62 -42.75 -7.54
C PRO A 182 33.09 -42.69 -7.40
N THR A 183 32.44 -42.15 -8.43
CA THR A 183 31.02 -42.29 -8.69
C THR A 183 30.67 -43.75 -8.96
N ASP A 184 29.85 -44.35 -8.09
CA ASP A 184 29.28 -45.69 -8.28
C ASP A 184 27.91 -45.54 -8.96
N ASP A 185 27.85 -45.94 -10.23
CA ASP A 185 26.64 -46.09 -11.03
C ASP A 185 26.00 -47.45 -10.73
N ARG A 186 24.91 -47.48 -9.96
CA ARG A 186 23.95 -48.61 -9.97
C ARG A 186 22.49 -48.17 -9.92
N PRO A 187 21.63 -48.73 -10.78
CA PRO A 187 20.19 -48.51 -10.72
C PRO A 187 19.44 -49.58 -9.91
N GLY A 188 18.44 -49.14 -9.13
CA GLY A 188 17.29 -49.92 -8.68
C GLY A 188 17.24 -50.28 -7.17
N PRO A 189 16.13 -50.87 -6.68
CA PRO A 189 14.77 -50.30 -6.61
C PRO A 189 14.18 -50.28 -5.17
N ARG A 190 13.01 -49.63 -5.04
CA ARG A 190 12.01 -49.62 -3.94
C ARG A 190 12.27 -50.51 -2.69
N THR A 191 12.13 -49.91 -1.50
CA THR A 191 11.27 -50.34 -0.36
C THR A 191 11.35 -49.28 0.75
N SER A 192 10.20 -48.78 1.23
CA SER A 192 9.48 -49.16 2.47
C SER A 192 10.13 -48.68 3.77
N ALA A 193 9.28 -48.07 4.60
CA ALA A 193 9.50 -47.56 5.93
C ALA A 193 10.25 -48.52 6.87
N ALA A 194 11.14 -47.95 7.70
CA ALA A 194 11.12 -48.04 9.16
C ALA A 194 12.37 -47.37 9.75
N ASP A 195 12.14 -46.56 10.77
CA ASP A 195 12.92 -46.45 12.01
C ASP A 195 14.43 -46.13 12.05
N VAL A 196 14.76 -45.56 13.22
CA VAL A 196 16.05 -45.55 13.93
C VAL A 196 17.08 -44.48 13.51
N HIS A 197 17.26 -43.44 14.32
CA HIS A 197 18.29 -43.39 15.37
C HIS A 197 18.34 -42.04 16.10
N LEU A 198 18.12 -42.06 17.41
CA LEU A 198 18.53 -41.00 18.33
C LEU A 198 20.06 -40.88 18.31
N GLY A 199 20.56 -39.73 17.86
CA GLY A 199 21.97 -39.35 17.98
C GLY A 199 22.29 -38.92 19.41
N HIS A 200 23.17 -39.67 20.06
CA HIS A 200 23.82 -39.33 21.32
C HIS A 200 24.68 -38.06 21.16
N TYR A 201 24.40 -37.05 21.97
CA TYR A 201 25.32 -35.92 22.18
C TYR A 201 26.41 -36.33 23.17
N TYR A 202 27.66 -36.31 22.71
CA TYR A 202 28.83 -36.37 23.60
C TYR A 202 29.14 -34.96 24.12
N PRO A 203 29.22 -34.73 25.44
CA PRO A 203 29.75 -33.49 25.97
C PRO A 203 31.27 -33.46 25.82
N LEU A 204 31.77 -32.57 24.96
CA LEU A 204 33.20 -32.26 24.86
C LEU A 204 33.64 -31.57 26.15
N LYS A 205 34.37 -32.29 27.00
CA LYS A 205 35.00 -31.75 28.22
C LYS A 205 36.26 -30.99 27.80
N VAL A 206 36.16 -29.66 27.72
CA VAL A 206 37.34 -28.80 27.56
C VAL A 206 37.97 -28.59 28.95
N PRO A 207 39.26 -28.90 29.14
CA PRO A 207 39.92 -28.64 30.42
C PRO A 207 40.06 -27.13 30.63
N MET A 208 39.56 -26.65 31.79
CA MET A 208 39.82 -25.29 32.26
C MET A 208 41.30 -25.15 32.63
N GLY A 209 42.10 -24.66 31.69
CA GLY A 209 43.40 -24.08 31.97
C GLY A 209 43.23 -22.65 32.48
N THR A 210 43.62 -22.43 33.73
CA THR A 210 43.81 -21.11 34.33
C THR A 210 44.87 -20.33 33.58
N GLY A 211 44.54 -19.09 33.21
CA GLY A 211 45.53 -18.08 32.87
C GLY A 211 45.70 -17.83 31.37
N SER A 212 44.83 -16.97 30.83
CA SER A 212 45.20 -15.81 29.99
C SER A 212 43.92 -15.26 29.40
N ARG A 213 43.53 -14.06 29.84
CA ARG A 213 42.44 -13.31 29.24
C ARG A 213 42.97 -12.71 27.94
N VAL A 214 43.16 -13.55 26.93
CA VAL A 214 43.42 -13.11 25.56
C VAL A 214 42.12 -12.47 25.10
N ARG A 215 42.03 -11.15 25.27
CA ARG A 215 41.04 -10.33 24.60
C ARG A 215 41.45 -10.36 23.13
N LEU A 216 40.95 -11.35 22.40
CA LEU A 216 40.95 -11.34 20.94
C LEU A 216 40.16 -10.09 20.55
N THR A 217 40.88 -8.99 20.33
CA THR A 217 40.43 -7.91 19.47
C THR A 217 40.37 -8.52 18.10
N GLN A 218 39.20 -9.08 17.78
CA GLN A 218 38.83 -9.44 16.43
C GLN A 218 38.93 -8.13 15.65
N ARG A 219 40.05 -7.96 14.94
CA ARG A 219 40.25 -6.92 13.95
C ARG A 219 39.21 -7.23 12.89
N GLU A 220 38.06 -6.56 12.99
CA GLU A 220 37.14 -6.43 11.88
C GLU A 220 37.95 -5.73 10.80
N ASP A 221 38.47 -6.53 9.86
CA ASP A 221 38.94 -5.98 8.60
C ASP A 221 37.74 -5.27 7.99
N ASP A 222 37.84 -3.94 7.92
CA ASP A 222 36.99 -3.04 7.15
C ASP A 222 37.21 -3.29 5.64
N GLY A 223 37.00 -4.54 5.22
CA GLY A 223 36.75 -4.86 3.83
C GLY A 223 35.44 -4.19 3.46
N ASP A 224 35.52 -3.14 2.65
CA ASP A 224 34.42 -2.52 1.89
C ASP A 224 33.80 -3.51 0.89
N ASP A 225 33.55 -4.73 1.34
CA ASP A 225 32.66 -5.65 0.70
C ASP A 225 31.27 -5.18 1.12
N ASP A 226 30.62 -4.43 0.22
CA ASP A 226 29.16 -4.26 0.17
C ASP A 226 28.46 -5.62 -0.05
N GLU A 227 28.92 -6.67 0.64
CA GLU A 227 28.19 -7.86 0.91
C GLU A 227 26.94 -7.40 1.63
N TRP A 228 25.86 -7.32 0.86
CA TRP A 228 24.49 -7.30 1.33
C TRP A 228 24.27 -8.57 2.15
N HIS A 229 24.93 -8.67 3.31
CA HIS A 229 24.73 -9.70 4.31
C HIS A 229 23.24 -9.77 4.49
N GLY A 230 22.71 -10.93 4.09
CA GLY A 230 21.29 -11.18 3.96
C GLY A 230 20.61 -10.71 5.22
N TYR A 231 20.04 -9.49 5.16
CA TYR A 231 19.14 -9.00 6.16
C TYR A 231 18.05 -10.06 6.21
N HIS A 232 18.11 -10.92 7.22
CA HIS A 232 17.08 -11.84 7.62
C HIS A 232 15.88 -10.95 7.91
N LEU A 233 15.15 -10.57 6.86
CA LEU A 233 14.04 -9.64 6.90
C LEU A 233 13.07 -10.22 7.91
N PRO A 234 12.97 -9.66 9.13
CA PRO A 234 12.08 -10.20 10.13
C PRO A 234 10.68 -10.27 9.49
N GLY A 235 10.10 -11.47 9.58
CA GLY A 235 9.26 -12.06 8.54
C GLY A 235 8.26 -11.13 7.88
N LEU A 236 8.43 -10.93 6.55
CA LEU A 236 7.47 -10.26 5.67
C LEU A 236 6.02 -10.77 5.86
N LYS A 237 5.88 -12.05 6.21
CA LYS A 237 4.62 -12.73 6.47
C LYS A 237 3.82 -12.11 7.62
N GLY A 238 4.50 -11.63 8.68
CA GLY A 238 3.83 -11.01 9.84
C GLY A 238 3.29 -9.61 9.56
N ARG A 239 4.01 -8.81 8.75
CA ARG A 239 3.56 -7.47 8.36
C ARG A 239 2.36 -7.51 7.42
N TYR A 240 2.36 -8.45 6.47
CA TYR A 240 1.28 -8.55 5.50
C TYR A 240 -0.07 -8.82 6.18
N HIS A 241 -0.10 -9.78 7.12
CA HIS A 241 -1.34 -10.19 7.81
C HIS A 241 -2.04 -9.04 8.55
N ARG A 242 -1.29 -8.06 9.05
CA ARG A 242 -1.90 -6.95 9.79
C ARG A 242 -2.60 -5.95 8.88
N VAL A 243 -2.20 -5.80 7.62
CA VAL A 243 -2.88 -4.89 6.68
C VAL A 243 -4.26 -5.44 6.29
N TRP A 244 -4.40 -6.77 6.24
CA TRP A 244 -5.66 -7.44 5.86
C TRP A 244 -6.83 -7.18 6.83
N TYR A 245 -6.58 -6.75 8.08
CA TYR A 245 -7.64 -6.38 9.01
C TYR A 245 -8.54 -5.25 8.49
N TRP A 246 -8.03 -4.42 7.58
CA TRP A 246 -8.79 -3.31 6.99
C TRP A 246 -9.63 -3.71 5.77
N VAL A 247 -9.37 -4.88 5.18
CA VAL A 247 -10.07 -5.35 3.97
C VAL A 247 -11.57 -5.58 4.21
N PRO A 248 -12.02 -6.22 5.30
CA PRO A 248 -13.46 -6.38 5.57
C PRO A 248 -14.21 -5.04 5.66
N LEU A 249 -13.62 -4.03 6.30
CA LEU A 249 -14.21 -2.69 6.39
C LEU A 249 -14.34 -2.04 5.01
N TYR A 250 -13.31 -2.20 4.17
CA TYR A 250 -13.36 -1.74 2.78
C TYR A 250 -14.45 -2.44 1.96
N VAL A 251 -14.56 -3.77 2.08
CA VAL A 251 -15.60 -4.57 1.40
C VAL A 251 -17.00 -4.12 1.82
N LEU A 252 -17.23 -3.89 3.12
CA LEU A 252 -18.50 -3.34 3.62
C LEU A 252 -18.83 -2.00 2.97
N GLY A 253 -17.84 -1.10 2.88
CA GLY A 253 -17.98 0.18 2.18
C GLY A 253 -18.35 0.00 0.71
N VAL A 254 -17.69 -0.90 0.00
CA VAL A 254 -17.97 -1.20 -1.42
C VAL A 254 -19.40 -1.68 -1.62
N VAL A 255 -19.92 -2.57 -0.77
CA VAL A 255 -21.31 -3.04 -0.83
C VAL A 255 -22.29 -1.87 -0.66
N VAL A 256 -22.06 -1.02 0.34
CA VAL A 256 -22.89 0.17 0.59
C VAL A 256 -22.87 1.12 -0.62
N GLY A 257 -21.69 1.41 -1.17
CA GLY A 257 -21.53 2.23 -2.36
C GLY A 257 -22.21 1.63 -3.58
N PHE A 258 -22.14 0.31 -3.74
CA PHE A 258 -22.74 -0.42 -4.85
C PHE A 258 -24.26 -0.31 -4.86
N VAL A 259 -24.90 -0.49 -3.70
CA VAL A 259 -26.35 -0.29 -3.55
C VAL A 259 -26.75 1.14 -3.95
N GLY A 260 -25.98 2.14 -3.52
CA GLY A 260 -26.19 3.54 -3.91
C GLY A 260 -26.13 3.73 -5.42
N ILE A 261 -25.04 3.29 -6.06
CA ILE A 261 -24.86 3.47 -7.51
C ILE A 261 -25.89 2.68 -8.33
N MET A 262 -26.21 1.44 -7.96
CA MET A 262 -27.22 0.66 -8.67
C MET A 262 -28.62 1.31 -8.61
N ASN A 263 -28.97 1.94 -7.49
CA ASN A 263 -30.22 2.71 -7.40
C ASN A 263 -30.24 3.88 -8.39
N ILE A 264 -29.12 4.59 -8.54
CA ILE A 264 -29.02 5.71 -9.47
C ILE A 264 -29.06 5.22 -10.92
N VAL A 265 -28.28 4.18 -11.23
CA VAL A 265 -28.16 3.61 -12.58
C VAL A 265 -29.50 3.08 -13.04
N SER A 266 -30.19 2.27 -12.23
CA SER A 266 -31.49 1.68 -12.61
C SER A 266 -32.55 2.72 -12.98
N LYS A 267 -32.55 3.89 -12.32
CA LYS A 267 -33.49 4.98 -12.62
C LYS A 267 -33.17 5.76 -13.89
N HIS A 268 -31.89 5.89 -14.24
CA HIS A 268 -31.46 6.83 -15.29
C HIS A 268 -30.84 6.18 -16.52
N ILE A 269 -30.60 4.87 -16.49
CA ILE A 269 -29.94 4.16 -17.59
C ILE A 269 -30.76 4.22 -18.89
N MET A 270 -32.09 4.24 -18.84
CA MET A 270 -32.90 4.31 -20.06
C MET A 270 -32.86 5.70 -20.71
N GLY A 271 -32.75 6.77 -19.92
CA GLY A 271 -32.78 8.15 -20.40
C GLY A 271 -31.42 8.74 -20.79
N ASN A 272 -30.31 8.17 -20.31
CA ASN A 272 -28.97 8.74 -20.51
C ASN A 272 -28.08 7.80 -21.35
N GLN A 273 -27.75 8.22 -22.59
CA GLN A 273 -26.90 7.43 -23.50
C GLN A 273 -25.46 7.26 -22.97
N GLN A 274 -24.87 8.28 -22.36
CA GLN A 274 -23.52 8.17 -21.79
C GLN A 274 -23.47 7.12 -20.68
N LEU A 275 -24.49 7.13 -19.80
CA LEU A 275 -24.60 6.16 -18.71
C LEU A 275 -24.73 4.72 -19.22
N ARG A 276 -25.46 4.49 -20.32
CA ARG A 276 -25.54 3.17 -20.98
C ARG A 276 -24.20 2.70 -21.51
N ILE A 277 -23.47 3.56 -22.21
CA ILE A 277 -22.16 3.24 -22.76
C ILE A 277 -21.18 2.89 -21.63
N ILE A 278 -21.10 3.72 -20.60
CA ILE A 278 -20.22 3.50 -19.44
C ILE A 278 -20.57 2.19 -18.74
N THR A 279 -21.85 1.94 -18.46
CA THR A 279 -22.30 0.70 -17.82
C THR A 279 -22.02 -0.53 -18.68
N GLY A 280 -22.21 -0.43 -20.00
CA GLY A 280 -21.89 -1.51 -20.93
C GLY A 280 -20.40 -1.82 -20.98
N VAL A 281 -19.53 -0.80 -21.03
CA VAL A 281 -18.07 -0.98 -21.04
C VAL A 281 -17.58 -1.61 -19.75
N PHE A 282 -17.93 -1.04 -18.58
CA PHE A 282 -17.50 -1.59 -17.30
C PHE A 282 -18.09 -2.98 -17.03
N GLY A 283 -19.36 -3.21 -17.37
CA GLY A 283 -20.00 -4.52 -17.27
C GLY A 283 -19.32 -5.57 -18.14
N GLY A 284 -18.95 -5.21 -19.39
CA GLY A 284 -18.21 -6.08 -20.29
C GLY A 284 -16.81 -6.45 -19.78
N VAL A 285 -16.07 -5.48 -19.24
CA VAL A 285 -14.75 -5.73 -18.63
C VAL A 285 -14.87 -6.66 -17.41
N VAL A 286 -15.85 -6.42 -16.54
CA VAL A 286 -16.12 -7.29 -15.38
C VAL A 286 -16.47 -8.71 -15.82
N LEU A 287 -17.37 -8.86 -16.79
CA LEU A 287 -17.75 -10.17 -17.34
C LEU A 287 -16.54 -10.90 -17.92
N LEU A 288 -15.71 -10.21 -18.71
CA LEU A 288 -14.49 -10.78 -19.28
C LEU A 288 -13.53 -11.27 -18.18
N MET A 289 -13.29 -10.47 -17.13
CA MET A 289 -12.43 -10.88 -16.03
C MET A 289 -12.96 -12.11 -15.29
N VAL A 290 -14.27 -12.19 -15.06
CA VAL A 290 -14.90 -13.35 -14.42
C VAL A 290 -14.76 -14.59 -15.30
N LEU A 291 -14.99 -14.48 -16.61
CA LEU A 291 -14.81 -15.58 -17.56
C LEU A 291 -13.36 -16.07 -17.60
N VAL A 292 -12.38 -15.16 -17.64
CA VAL A 292 -10.95 -15.50 -17.58
C VAL A 292 -10.62 -16.22 -16.28
N ALA A 293 -11.13 -15.74 -15.13
CA ALA A 293 -10.91 -16.40 -13.84
C ALA A 293 -11.51 -17.82 -13.80
N ILE A 294 -12.71 -18.02 -14.36
CA ILE A 294 -13.36 -19.34 -14.46
C ILE A 294 -12.53 -20.27 -15.35
N VAL A 295 -12.11 -19.82 -16.53
CA VAL A 295 -11.30 -20.62 -17.47
C VAL A 295 -9.95 -20.98 -16.84
N LEU A 296 -9.25 -20.03 -16.23
CA LEU A 296 -7.99 -20.31 -15.54
C LEU A 296 -8.16 -21.29 -14.38
N SER A 297 -9.24 -21.14 -13.59
CA SER A 297 -9.55 -22.07 -12.50
C SER A 297 -9.83 -23.47 -13.03
N TRP A 298 -10.59 -23.60 -14.12
CA TRP A 298 -10.83 -24.88 -14.79
C TRP A 298 -9.51 -25.49 -15.28
N LEU A 299 -8.70 -24.74 -16.03
CA LEU A 299 -7.41 -25.24 -16.54
C LEU A 299 -6.49 -25.74 -15.41
N MET A 300 -6.48 -25.06 -14.26
CA MET A 300 -5.74 -25.49 -13.07
C MET A 300 -6.29 -26.76 -12.43
N MET A 301 -7.61 -26.97 -12.44
CA MET A 301 -8.25 -28.19 -11.93
C MET A 301 -8.10 -29.40 -12.86
N SER A 302 -7.96 -29.19 -14.17
CA SER A 302 -7.83 -30.28 -15.15
C SER A 302 -6.43 -30.93 -15.22
N GLY A 303 -5.43 -30.37 -14.53
CA GLY A 303 -4.10 -30.97 -14.43
C GLY A 303 -4.11 -32.26 -13.60
N SER A 304 -4.01 -33.42 -14.27
CA SER A 304 -4.04 -34.80 -13.71
C SER A 304 -2.94 -35.14 -12.67
N GLY A 305 -2.06 -34.19 -12.31
CA GLY A 305 -0.93 -34.44 -11.44
C GLY A 305 -1.17 -34.07 -9.97
N GLY A 306 -1.82 -34.93 -9.19
CA GLY A 306 -1.70 -35.17 -7.72
C GLY A 306 -1.48 -34.04 -6.70
N CYS A 307 -1.42 -32.76 -7.05
CA CYS A 307 -1.02 -31.64 -6.19
C CYS A 307 -2.23 -30.80 -5.77
N VAL A 308 -3.16 -31.42 -5.04
CA VAL A 308 -4.37 -30.75 -4.49
C VAL A 308 -4.01 -29.50 -3.67
N GLY A 309 -2.87 -29.50 -2.96
CA GLY A 309 -2.42 -28.36 -2.14
C GLY A 309 -1.98 -27.13 -2.93
N ILE A 310 -1.29 -27.30 -4.07
CA ILE A 310 -0.79 -26.17 -4.89
C ILE A 310 -1.96 -25.51 -5.63
N VAL A 311 -2.90 -26.30 -6.13
CA VAL A 311 -4.10 -25.82 -6.83
C VAL A 311 -4.96 -24.98 -5.88
N GLY A 312 -5.16 -25.42 -4.62
CA GLY A 312 -5.95 -24.69 -3.64
C GLY A 312 -5.40 -23.29 -3.32
N VAL A 313 -4.09 -23.16 -3.12
CA VAL A 313 -3.45 -21.87 -2.85
C VAL A 313 -3.51 -20.95 -4.06
N GLY A 314 -3.31 -21.49 -5.27
CA GLY A 314 -3.42 -20.75 -6.52
C GLY A 314 -4.82 -20.17 -6.73
N CYS A 315 -5.87 -20.97 -6.52
CA CYS A 315 -7.26 -20.52 -6.63
C CYS A 315 -7.62 -19.42 -5.63
N LEU A 316 -7.17 -19.53 -4.37
CA LEU A 316 -7.39 -18.49 -3.36
C LEU A 316 -6.69 -17.18 -3.72
N ALA A 317 -5.43 -17.25 -4.19
CA ALA A 317 -4.70 -16.06 -4.63
C ALA A 317 -5.37 -15.41 -5.84
N ALA A 318 -5.76 -16.18 -6.85
CA ALA A 318 -6.48 -15.70 -8.02
C ALA A 318 -7.82 -15.03 -7.66
N THR A 319 -8.58 -15.66 -6.75
CA THR A 319 -9.84 -15.10 -6.26
C THR A 319 -9.61 -13.78 -5.52
N GLY A 320 -8.58 -13.70 -4.65
CA GLY A 320 -8.22 -12.47 -3.96
C GLY A 320 -7.85 -11.32 -4.91
N VAL A 321 -7.07 -11.63 -5.95
CA VAL A 321 -6.71 -10.66 -7.01
C VAL A 321 -7.96 -10.22 -7.78
N ALA A 322 -8.85 -11.15 -8.13
CA ALA A 322 -10.10 -10.84 -8.83
C ALA A 322 -11.00 -9.92 -8.00
N VAL A 323 -11.21 -10.23 -6.71
CA VAL A 323 -12.01 -9.39 -5.79
C VAL A 323 -11.41 -7.99 -5.65
N PHE A 324 -10.08 -7.89 -5.53
CA PHE A 324 -9.40 -6.60 -5.50
C PHE A 324 -9.62 -5.80 -6.80
N MET A 325 -9.42 -6.43 -7.96
CA MET A 325 -9.61 -5.78 -9.26
C MET A 325 -11.06 -5.36 -9.49
N LEU A 326 -12.04 -6.18 -9.10
CA LEU A 326 -13.46 -5.82 -9.14
C LEU A 326 -13.76 -4.60 -8.27
N SER A 327 -13.15 -4.51 -7.09
CA SER A 327 -13.32 -3.36 -6.19
C SER A 327 -12.70 -2.07 -6.77
N VAL A 328 -11.56 -2.18 -7.44
CA VAL A 328 -10.92 -1.06 -8.16
C VAL A 328 -11.79 -0.59 -9.33
N LEU A 329 -12.28 -1.53 -10.15
CA LEU A 329 -13.18 -1.19 -11.25
C LEU A 329 -14.50 -0.59 -10.77
N PHE A 330 -15.03 -1.05 -9.64
CA PHE A 330 -16.23 -0.48 -9.04
C PHE A 330 -16.01 0.98 -8.61
N ALA A 331 -14.84 1.30 -8.04
CA ALA A 331 -14.45 2.67 -7.73
C ALA A 331 -14.43 3.56 -8.98
N PHE A 332 -13.82 3.08 -10.07
CA PHE A 332 -13.78 3.82 -11.33
C PHE A 332 -15.18 3.96 -11.94
N TYR A 333 -15.96 2.87 -11.99
CA TYR A 333 -17.32 2.87 -12.50
C TYR A 333 -18.18 3.92 -11.81
N THR A 334 -18.10 4.01 -10.48
CA THR A 334 -18.82 5.01 -9.69
C THR A 334 -18.47 6.43 -10.11
N ASP A 335 -17.17 6.73 -10.26
CA ASP A 335 -16.75 8.08 -10.64
C ASP A 335 -17.27 8.46 -12.04
N TRP A 336 -17.23 7.52 -13.00
CA TRP A 336 -17.73 7.74 -14.36
C TRP A 336 -19.27 7.80 -14.44
N VAL A 337 -19.99 7.02 -13.62
CA VAL A 337 -21.45 7.12 -13.50
C VAL A 337 -21.83 8.52 -13.01
N LEU A 338 -21.21 9.00 -11.93
CA LEU A 338 -21.46 10.35 -11.42
C LEU A 338 -21.12 11.42 -12.47
N ALA A 339 -20.03 11.24 -13.22
CA ALA A 339 -19.64 12.15 -14.29
C ALA A 339 -20.67 12.22 -15.43
N ALA A 340 -21.23 11.07 -15.83
CA ALA A 340 -22.28 11.00 -16.84
C ALA A 340 -23.60 11.64 -16.40
N LEU A 341 -23.88 11.64 -15.09
CA LEU A 341 -25.05 12.31 -14.51
C LEU A 341 -24.85 13.83 -14.41
N ALA A 342 -23.62 14.28 -14.23
CA ALA A 342 -23.24 15.69 -14.25
C ALA A 342 -23.09 16.26 -15.67
N GLU A 343 -23.18 15.41 -16.71
CA GLU A 343 -22.84 15.74 -18.10
C GLU A 343 -21.41 16.31 -18.25
N ASP A 344 -20.52 15.95 -17.33
CA ASP A 344 -19.12 16.36 -17.30
C ASP A 344 -18.23 15.16 -16.94
N LEU A 345 -17.68 14.53 -17.98
CA LEU A 345 -16.80 13.36 -17.86
C LEU A 345 -15.47 13.67 -17.16
N VAL A 346 -15.02 14.94 -17.19
CA VAL A 346 -13.79 15.34 -16.50
C VAL A 346 -14.03 15.35 -14.99
N GLY A 347 -15.23 15.76 -14.58
CA GLY A 347 -15.65 15.86 -13.18
C GLY A 347 -15.20 17.15 -12.52
N THR A 348 -15.27 18.27 -13.26
CA THR A 348 -15.02 19.60 -12.73
C THR A 348 -16.12 20.00 -11.74
N PRO A 349 -15.78 20.58 -10.58
CA PRO A 349 -16.79 20.99 -9.63
C PRO A 349 -17.58 22.20 -10.12
N SER A 350 -18.85 22.27 -9.75
CA SER A 350 -19.60 23.53 -9.84
C SER A 350 -18.92 24.62 -9.00
N ARG A 351 -19.11 25.88 -9.41
CA ARG A 351 -18.48 27.05 -8.75
C ARG A 351 -18.72 27.08 -7.24
N ASP A 352 -19.92 26.67 -6.81
CA ASP A 352 -20.35 26.70 -5.41
C ASP A 352 -19.72 25.57 -4.56
N ASN A 353 -19.27 24.49 -5.19
CA ASN A 353 -18.67 23.34 -4.52
C ASN A 353 -17.15 23.25 -4.69
N ALA A 354 -16.56 24.11 -5.54
CA ALA A 354 -15.15 24.02 -5.92
C ALA A 354 -14.21 24.04 -4.70
N VAL A 355 -14.48 24.87 -3.69
CA VAL A 355 -13.65 24.95 -2.48
C VAL A 355 -13.66 23.61 -1.73
N PHE A 356 -14.83 23.04 -1.45
CA PHE A 356 -14.94 21.76 -0.74
C PHE A 356 -14.39 20.59 -1.55
N TYR A 357 -14.61 20.59 -2.86
CA TYR A 357 -14.10 19.59 -3.78
C TYR A 357 -12.58 19.53 -3.74
N TRP A 358 -11.91 20.66 -3.92
CA TRP A 358 -10.45 20.73 -3.94
C TRP A 358 -9.86 20.54 -2.55
N ALA A 359 -10.51 21.05 -1.49
CA ALA A 359 -10.10 20.78 -0.12
C ALA A 359 -10.16 19.29 0.21
N TYR A 360 -11.22 18.59 -0.20
CA TYR A 360 -11.34 17.14 0.00
C TYR A 360 -10.28 16.39 -0.80
N PHE A 361 -10.09 16.77 -2.06
CA PHE A 361 -9.06 16.19 -2.92
C PHE A 361 -7.67 16.33 -2.29
N ALA A 362 -7.30 17.53 -1.83
CA ALA A 362 -6.01 17.79 -1.20
C ALA A 362 -5.86 17.05 0.14
N ALA A 363 -6.88 17.09 1.00
CA ALA A 363 -6.86 16.43 2.30
C ALA A 363 -6.64 14.92 2.18
N LYS A 364 -7.31 14.27 1.21
CA LYS A 364 -7.14 12.85 0.92
C LYS A 364 -5.72 12.49 0.44
N ARG A 365 -4.94 13.47 -0.06
CA ARG A 365 -3.56 13.30 -0.52
C ARG A 365 -2.52 13.61 0.55
N LEU A 366 -2.91 14.13 1.71
CA LEU A 366 -1.97 14.44 2.79
C LEU A 366 -1.10 13.23 3.18
N PRO A 367 -1.62 11.99 3.31
CA PRO A 367 -0.78 10.82 3.57
C PRO A 367 0.34 10.58 2.56
N MET A 368 0.26 11.12 1.33
CA MET A 368 1.34 11.00 0.34
C MET A 368 2.59 11.78 0.75
N VAL A 369 2.44 12.81 1.57
CA VAL A 369 3.54 13.67 2.04
C VAL A 369 4.31 13.02 3.21
N SER A 370 3.86 11.87 3.71
CA SER A 370 4.55 11.12 4.77
C SER A 370 6.00 10.82 4.41
N PHE A 371 6.94 10.97 5.34
CA PHE A 371 8.38 10.81 5.11
C PHE A 371 9.12 9.99 6.18
#